data_AF-A0A5D4IQQ6-F1
#
_entry.id   AF-A0A5D4IQQ6-F1
#
_cell.length_a   1.000
_cell.length_b   1.000
_cell.length_c   1.000
_cell.angle_alpha   90.00
_cell.angle_beta   90.00
_cell.angle_gamma   90.00
#
_symmetry.space_group_name_H-M   'P 1'
#
loop_
_entity.id
_entity.type
_entity.pdbx_description
1 polymer ?
#
loop_
_entity_poly.entity_id
_entity_poly.type
_entity_poly.pdbx_seq_one_letter_code
_entity_poly.pdbx_strand_id
1 'polypeptide(L)'
;LTAAAYTNNDLNPATATTLFDIDTTTDRVSLQSPANAGTLAPTGDLGINAGPDAGFDIYFSQRTQTNHGFAALSVNGSFGFYGVNILTGQAAAIGSFPKGHQVTDVALPLNQS
;
A
#
# COMPACT_ATOMS: atom_id res chain seq x y z
N LEU A 1 -7.64 6.69 7.80
CA LEU A 1 -7.63 5.83 6.58
C LEU A 1 -7.44 6.71 5.35
N THR A 2 -6.30 6.57 4.69
CA THR A 2 -5.94 7.39 3.51
C THR A 2 -5.95 6.55 2.22
N ALA A 3 -5.47 5.31 2.29
CA ALA A 3 -5.51 4.37 1.17
C ALA A 3 -5.65 2.93 1.68
N ALA A 4 -6.18 2.03 0.86
CA ALA A 4 -6.42 0.64 1.23
C ALA A 4 -6.22 -0.30 0.04
N ALA A 5 -5.70 -1.50 0.28
CA ALA A 5 -5.48 -2.51 -0.75
C ALA A 5 -5.62 -3.94 -0.19
N TYR A 6 -5.99 -4.88 -1.06
CA TYR A 6 -6.16 -6.29 -0.71
C TYR A 6 -4.95 -7.11 -1.11
N THR A 7 -4.49 -8.02 -0.24
CA THR A 7 -3.54 -9.08 -0.61
C THR A 7 -4.15 -10.04 -1.61
N ASN A 8 -3.28 -10.76 -2.33
CA ASN A 8 -3.67 -11.79 -3.29
C ASN A 8 -4.62 -11.22 -4.34
N ASN A 9 -4.25 -10.04 -4.87
CA ASN A 9 -4.93 -9.41 -6.00
C ASN A 9 -4.63 -10.20 -7.30
N ASP A 10 -5.08 -11.46 -7.32
CA ASP A 10 -4.96 -12.41 -8.42
C ASP A 10 -6.36 -12.86 -8.87
N LEU A 11 -6.43 -13.59 -9.99
CA LEU A 11 -7.69 -14.10 -10.54
C LEU A 11 -8.06 -15.49 -9.97
N ASN A 12 -7.40 -15.97 -8.91
CA ASN A 12 -7.63 -17.29 -8.35
C ASN A 12 -8.68 -17.22 -7.21
N PRO A 13 -9.88 -17.78 -7.38
CA PRO A 13 -10.92 -17.70 -6.35
C PRO A 13 -10.62 -18.50 -5.07
N ALA A 14 -9.54 -19.31 -5.05
CA ALA A 14 -9.14 -20.09 -3.89
C ALA A 14 -8.19 -19.34 -2.93
N THR A 15 -7.66 -18.17 -3.31
CA THR A 15 -6.78 -17.36 -2.45
C THR A 15 -7.63 -16.44 -1.57
N ALA A 16 -7.49 -16.58 -0.24
CA ALA A 16 -8.16 -15.66 0.68
C ALA A 16 -7.52 -14.27 0.59
N THR A 17 -8.32 -13.21 0.58
CA THR A 17 -7.82 -11.83 0.56
C THR A 17 -7.83 -11.22 1.96
N THR A 18 -6.86 -10.36 2.22
CA THR A 18 -6.71 -9.63 3.49
C THR A 18 -6.60 -8.14 3.17
N LEU A 19 -7.38 -7.29 3.85
CA LEU A 19 -7.34 -5.85 3.65
C LEU A 19 -6.26 -5.20 4.50
N PHE A 20 -5.42 -4.37 3.88
CA PHE A 20 -4.44 -3.52 4.55
C PHE A 20 -4.69 -2.05 4.23
N ASP A 21 -4.43 -1.21 5.23
CA ASP A 21 -4.67 0.22 5.19
C ASP A 21 -3.37 0.99 5.42
N ILE A 22 -3.20 2.09 4.69
CA ILE A 22 -2.25 3.15 5.01
C ILE A 22 -3.02 4.31 5.64
N ASP A 23 -2.58 4.70 6.83
CA ASP A 23 -3.03 5.93 7.50
C ASP A 23 -1.88 6.92 7.57
N THR A 24 -1.95 7.96 6.74
CA THR A 24 -0.93 9.02 6.68
C THR A 24 -1.08 10.05 7.80
N THR A 25 -2.15 10.03 8.58
CA THR A 25 -2.28 10.91 9.76
C THR A 25 -1.47 10.39 10.95
N THR A 26 -1.29 9.06 11.02
CA THR A 26 -0.48 8.39 12.04
C THR A 26 0.76 7.71 11.47
N ASP A 27 1.07 7.94 10.19
CA ASP A 27 2.17 7.33 9.44
C ASP A 27 2.30 5.81 9.63
N ARG A 28 1.21 5.07 9.41
CA ARG A 28 1.14 3.66 9.79
C ARG A 28 0.41 2.76 8.80
N VAL A 29 0.88 1.51 8.71
CA VAL A 29 0.16 0.41 8.06
C VAL A 29 -0.64 -0.38 9.10
N SER A 30 -1.86 -0.77 8.75
CA SER A 30 -2.71 -1.63 9.59
C SER A 30 -3.37 -2.73 8.77
N LEU A 31 -3.57 -3.87 9.40
CA LEU A 31 -4.48 -4.91 8.95
C LEU A 31 -5.91 -4.54 9.37
N GLN A 32 -6.88 -4.58 8.45
CA GLN A 32 -8.30 -4.43 8.78
C GLN A 32 -8.98 -5.81 8.85
N SER A 33 -9.40 -6.21 10.05
CA SER A 33 -10.00 -7.53 10.27
C SER A 33 -11.13 -7.50 11.31
N PRO A 34 -12.37 -7.92 10.96
CA PRO A 34 -12.84 -8.22 9.59
C PRO A 34 -12.75 -7.01 8.65
N ALA A 35 -12.55 -7.25 7.35
CA ALA A 35 -12.36 -6.21 6.34
C ALA A 35 -13.52 -5.19 6.25
N ASN A 36 -14.70 -5.51 6.76
CA ASN A 36 -15.89 -4.67 6.78
C ASN A 36 -16.27 -4.15 8.18
N ALA A 37 -15.52 -4.51 9.22
CA ALA A 37 -15.81 -4.14 10.61
C ALA A 37 -15.05 -2.90 11.09
N GLY A 38 -14.12 -2.36 10.29
CA GLY A 38 -13.35 -1.15 10.62
C GLY A 38 -12.37 -1.31 11.79
N THR A 39 -12.11 -2.54 12.25
CA THR A 39 -11.14 -2.80 13.31
C THR A 39 -9.74 -2.86 12.70
N LEU A 40 -8.86 -1.96 13.14
CA LEU A 40 -7.48 -1.84 12.65
C LEU A 40 -6.50 -2.46 13.64
N ALA A 41 -5.71 -3.42 13.16
CA ALA A 41 -4.58 -4.00 13.85
C ALA A 41 -3.27 -3.40 13.27
N PRO A 42 -2.56 -2.54 14.01
CA PRO A 42 -1.28 -1.97 13.56
C PRO A 42 -0.28 -3.06 13.15
N THR A 43 0.35 -2.92 11.98
CA THR A 43 1.47 -3.79 11.58
C THR A 43 2.82 -3.09 11.74
N GLY A 44 2.86 -1.76 11.56
CA GLY A 44 4.00 -0.92 11.93
C GLY A 44 4.04 0.42 11.20
N ASP A 45 5.04 1.23 11.51
CA ASP A 45 5.14 2.61 11.04
C ASP A 45 5.76 2.71 9.63
N LEU A 46 5.33 3.71 8.85
CA LEU A 46 5.86 4.00 7.51
C LEU A 46 7.33 4.40 7.55
N GLY A 47 7.79 4.97 8.66
CA GLY A 47 9.15 5.52 8.80
C GLY A 47 9.37 6.83 8.03
N ILE A 48 8.31 7.39 7.44
CA ILE A 48 8.27 8.68 6.76
C ILE A 48 7.02 9.44 7.21
N ASN A 49 7.07 10.76 7.19
CA ASN A 49 5.91 11.63 7.43
C ASN A 49 5.20 11.87 6.09
N ALA A 50 4.15 11.10 5.84
CA ALA A 50 3.41 11.12 4.58
C ALA A 50 2.35 12.24 4.59
N GLY A 51 2.15 12.86 3.44
CA GLY A 51 1.10 13.84 3.23
C GLY A 51 -0.30 13.22 3.24
N PRO A 52 -1.36 14.06 3.20
CA PRO A 52 -2.74 13.60 3.28
C PRO A 52 -3.21 12.79 2.06
N ASP A 53 -2.46 12.83 0.95
CA ASP A 53 -2.78 12.11 -0.27
C ASP A 53 -1.90 10.86 -0.42
N ALA A 54 -2.54 9.71 -0.62
CA ALA A 54 -1.87 8.44 -0.86
C ALA A 54 -2.65 7.57 -1.85
N GLY A 55 -1.90 6.88 -2.72
CA GLY A 55 -2.38 5.73 -3.50
C GLY A 55 -1.72 4.47 -2.97
N PHE A 56 -2.43 3.35 -2.94
CA PHE A 56 -1.88 2.09 -2.43
C PHE A 56 -2.47 0.90 -3.18
N ASP A 57 -1.60 -0.01 -3.61
CA ASP A 57 -2.00 -1.31 -4.13
C ASP A 57 -1.03 -2.41 -3.67
N ILE A 58 -1.49 -3.65 -3.67
CA ILE A 58 -0.70 -4.83 -3.30
C ILE A 58 -0.56 -5.76 -4.51
N TYR A 59 0.69 -5.99 -4.88
CA TYR A 59 1.09 -6.97 -5.86
C TYR A 59 1.24 -8.35 -5.22
N PHE A 60 0.71 -9.39 -5.86
CA PHE A 60 0.99 -10.76 -5.48
C PHE A 60 1.98 -11.41 -6.45
N SER A 61 3.19 -11.68 -5.98
CA SER A 61 4.20 -12.36 -6.77
C SER A 61 3.90 -13.86 -6.83
N GLN A 62 3.40 -14.35 -7.97
CA GLN A 62 3.22 -15.80 -8.20
C GLN A 62 4.54 -16.58 -8.12
N ARG A 63 5.67 -15.94 -8.47
CA ARG A 63 7.01 -16.56 -8.41
C ARG A 63 7.50 -16.81 -7.00
N THR A 64 7.28 -15.84 -6.10
CA THR A 64 7.79 -15.92 -4.71
C THR A 64 6.70 -16.24 -3.70
N GLN A 65 5.43 -16.30 -4.13
CA GLN A 65 4.25 -16.52 -3.30
C GLN A 65 4.14 -15.50 -2.16
N THR A 66 4.41 -14.22 -2.48
CA THR A 66 4.48 -13.12 -1.49
C THR A 66 3.71 -11.89 -1.95
N ASN A 67 3.14 -11.17 -0.99
CA ASN A 67 2.48 -9.88 -1.19
C ASN A 67 3.50 -8.74 -1.03
N HIS A 68 3.45 -7.77 -1.94
CA HIS A 68 4.31 -6.60 -1.96
C HIS A 68 3.45 -5.34 -2.09
N GLY A 69 3.49 -4.47 -1.08
CA GLY A 69 2.77 -3.20 -1.12
C GLY A 69 3.52 -2.17 -1.97
N PHE A 70 2.78 -1.36 -2.70
CA PHE A 70 3.30 -0.24 -3.46
C PHE A 70 2.42 0.99 -3.25
N ALA A 71 3.03 2.12 -2.96
CA ALA A 71 2.30 3.35 -2.67
C ALA A 71 2.84 4.55 -3.43
N ALA A 72 1.92 5.40 -3.88
CA ALA A 72 2.22 6.77 -4.24
C ALA A 72 2.01 7.63 -2.99
N LEU A 73 3.09 8.20 -2.44
CA LEU A 73 3.05 8.98 -1.20
C LEU A 73 3.68 10.35 -1.44
N SER A 74 3.08 11.39 -0.86
CA SER A 74 3.68 12.73 -0.83
C SER A 74 4.57 12.88 0.42
N VAL A 75 5.81 13.35 0.25
CA VAL A 75 6.68 13.73 1.36
C VAL A 75 7.21 15.13 1.08
N ASN A 76 7.00 16.05 2.03
CA ASN A 76 7.36 17.47 1.87
C ASN A 76 6.80 18.11 0.58
N GLY A 77 5.58 17.73 0.19
CA GLY A 77 4.87 18.29 -0.97
C GLY A 77 5.35 17.76 -2.34
N SER A 78 6.11 16.67 -2.38
CA SER A 78 6.49 15.98 -3.62
C SER A 78 6.07 14.52 -3.57
N PHE A 79 5.37 14.04 -4.60
CA PHE A 79 4.98 12.64 -4.69
C PHE A 79 6.14 11.76 -5.17
N GLY A 80 6.28 10.61 -4.51
CA GLY A 80 7.19 9.55 -4.88
C GLY A 80 6.49 8.19 -4.93
N PHE A 81 7.16 7.23 -5.53
CA PHE A 81 6.73 5.84 -5.57
C PHE A 81 7.53 5.03 -4.55
N TYR A 82 6.83 4.29 -3.70
CA TYR A 82 7.38 3.60 -2.55
C TYR A 82 7.01 2.12 -2.59
N GLY A 83 7.95 1.27 -2.19
CA GLY A 83 7.65 -0.09 -1.75
C GLY A 83 7.29 -0.06 -0.28
N VAL A 84 6.22 -0.77 0.10
CA VAL A 84 5.71 -0.82 1.47
C VAL A 84 5.70 -2.27 1.95
N ASN A 85 6.39 -2.52 3.06
CA ASN A 85 6.29 -3.81 3.74
C ASN A 85 5.00 -3.82 4.59
N ILE A 86 3.98 -4.55 4.14
CA ILE A 86 2.67 -4.57 4.80
C ILE A 86 2.69 -5.18 6.20
N LEU A 87 3.72 -5.97 6.55
CA LEU A 87 3.85 -6.62 7.86
C LEU A 87 4.65 -5.80 8.87
N THR A 88 5.49 -4.87 8.41
CA THR A 88 6.31 -4.02 9.30
C THR A 88 5.98 -2.53 9.18
N GLY A 89 5.18 -2.15 8.19
CA GLY A 89 4.86 -0.77 7.85
C GLY A 89 5.90 -0.05 7.00
N GLN A 90 7.16 -0.48 7.02
CA GLN A 90 8.27 0.29 6.48
C GLN A 90 8.09 0.63 4.99
N ALA A 91 8.15 1.93 4.67
CA ALA A 91 8.16 2.45 3.31
C ALA A 91 9.59 2.73 2.84
N ALA A 92 9.92 2.30 1.62
CA ALA A 92 11.20 2.55 0.98
C ALA A 92 10.99 3.19 -0.40
N ALA A 93 11.67 4.31 -0.67
CA ALA A 93 11.55 5.00 -1.94
C ALA A 93 12.10 4.15 -3.09
N ILE A 94 11.30 3.99 -4.15
CA ILE A 94 11.67 3.32 -5.41
C ILE A 94 11.95 4.36 -6.49
N GLY A 95 11.17 5.45 -6.52
CA GLY A 95 11.28 6.48 -7.53
C GLY A 95 10.52 7.76 -7.17
N SER A 96 10.60 8.76 -8.05
CA SER A 96 9.93 10.04 -7.89
C SER A 96 9.08 10.37 -9.12
N PHE A 97 7.96 11.05 -8.92
CA PHE A 97 7.14 11.56 -10.01
C PHE A 97 7.56 12.99 -10.38
N PRO A 98 7.40 13.41 -11.65
CA PRO A 98 7.69 14.78 -12.06
C PRO A 98 6.83 15.79 -11.28
N LYS A 99 7.41 16.90 -10.82
CA LYS A 99 6.68 17.90 -10.02
C LYS A 99 5.45 18.51 -10.73
N GLY A 100 5.42 18.52 -12.06
CA GLY A 100 4.28 18.98 -12.86
C GLY A 100 3.19 17.91 -13.09
N HIS A 101 3.45 16.66 -12.68
CA HIS A 101 2.56 15.51 -12.87
C HIS A 101 2.50 14.73 -11.56
N GLN A 102 1.69 15.24 -10.63
CA GLN A 102 1.47 14.57 -9.35
C GLN A 102 0.62 13.31 -9.58
N VAL A 103 1.06 12.20 -9.00
CA VAL A 103 0.39 10.90 -9.08
C VAL A 103 -0.19 10.61 -7.70
N THR A 104 -1.51 10.62 -7.61
CA THR A 104 -2.24 10.42 -6.35
C THR A 104 -2.66 8.97 -6.14
N ASP A 105 -2.62 8.14 -7.19
CA ASP A 105 -3.09 6.76 -7.14
C ASP A 105 -2.19 5.81 -7.96
N VAL A 106 -2.19 4.54 -7.58
CA VAL A 106 -1.47 3.44 -8.23
C VAL A 106 -2.38 2.23 -8.26
N ALA A 107 -2.42 1.56 -9.41
CA ALA A 107 -3.01 0.24 -9.56
C ALA A 107 -2.04 -0.67 -10.30
N LEU A 108 -1.95 -1.92 -9.85
CA LEU A 108 -1.11 -2.96 -10.40
C LEU A 108 -1.98 -3.97 -11.17
N PRO A 109 -1.50 -4.47 -12.31
CA PRO A 109 -2.30 -5.33 -13.19
C PRO A 109 -2.61 -6.66 -12.51
N LEU A 110 -3.79 -7.23 -12.77
CA LEU A 110 -4.25 -8.50 -12.16
C LEU A 110 -3.60 -9.75 -12.76
N ASN A 111 -3.12 -9.66 -14.01
CA ASN A 111 -2.52 -10.78 -14.72
C ASN A 111 -1.00 -10.80 -14.49
N GLN A 112 -0.58 -11.36 -13.36
CA GLN A 112 0.78 -11.25 -12.81
C GLN A 112 1.64 -12.51 -13.06
N SER A 113 1.44 -13.18 -14.21
CA SER A 113 2.13 -14.41 -14.63
C SER A 113 3.55 -14.20 -15.13
#